data_AF-A0A060ZUG1-F1
#
_entry.id   AF-A0A060ZUG1-F1
#
_cell.length_a   1.000
_cell.length_b   1.000
_cell.length_c   1.000
_cell.angle_alpha   90.00
_cell.angle_beta   90.00
_cell.angle_gamma   90.00
#
_symmetry.space_group_name_H-M   'P 1'
#
loop_
_entity.id
_entity.type
_entity.pdbx_description
1 polymer ?
#
loop_
_entity_poly.entity_id
_entity_poly.type
_entity_poly.pdbx_seq_one_letter_code
_entity_poly.pdbx_strand_id
1 'polypeptide(L)'
;MEAIPGYLSLHQTAHIMTLKWTPNQLMNGSVGDLDYEHSVYWDYAMTIRLEEIVYLHCHQQVDTGGTVVLVSQDGIQRPPLRFPRGGHLLQFLSCLENGLLPHGQLDPPLWSQRGKVIPISFDY
;
A
#
# COMPACT_ATOMS: atom_id res chain seq x y z
N MET A 1 -9.80 -12.27 13.44
CA MET A 1 -8.34 -12.07 13.56
C MET A 1 -8.10 -10.58 13.80
N GLU A 2 -7.25 -10.24 14.76
CA GLU A 2 -6.90 -8.85 15.06
C GLU A 2 -6.00 -8.25 13.97
N ALA A 3 -6.00 -6.93 13.79
CA ALA A 3 -5.14 -6.27 12.83
C ALA A 3 -3.67 -6.33 13.30
N ILE A 4 -2.77 -6.78 12.42
CA ILE A 4 -1.33 -6.82 12.72
C ILE A 4 -0.73 -5.44 12.40
N PRO A 5 -0.02 -4.78 13.34
CA PRO A 5 0.67 -3.53 13.04
C PRO A 5 1.94 -3.81 12.21
N GLY A 6 2.21 -2.93 11.26
CA GLY A 6 3.36 -3.07 10.37
C GLY A 6 3.79 -1.77 9.74
N TYR A 7 4.92 -1.82 9.06
CA TYR A 7 5.54 -0.72 8.36
C TYR A 7 5.21 -0.79 6.87
N LEU A 8 4.60 0.27 6.33
CA LEU A 8 4.28 0.44 4.91
C LEU A 8 5.32 1.33 4.24
N SER A 9 5.83 0.93 3.08
CA SER A 9 6.81 1.70 2.32
C SER A 9 6.61 1.60 0.82
N LEU A 10 7.00 2.66 0.10
CA LEU A 10 7.10 2.70 -1.35
C LEU A 10 8.58 2.75 -1.72
N HIS A 11 8.98 1.91 -2.66
CA HIS A 11 10.35 1.82 -3.17
C HIS A 11 10.31 2.02 -4.68
N GLN A 12 11.24 2.80 -5.21
CA GLN A 12 11.35 3.02 -6.64
C GLN A 12 12.75 2.60 -7.09
N THR A 13 12.81 1.67 -8.04
CA THR A 13 14.05 1.25 -8.69
C THR A 13 13.86 1.41 -10.20
N ALA A 14 14.61 2.34 -10.79
CA ALA A 14 14.35 2.83 -12.14
C ALA A 14 12.88 3.29 -12.31
N HIS A 15 12.15 2.69 -13.24
CA HIS A 15 10.73 2.99 -13.51
C HIS A 15 9.76 2.04 -12.76
N ILE A 16 10.29 1.10 -11.97
CA ILE A 16 9.47 0.12 -11.25
C ILE A 16 9.25 0.63 -9.82
N MET A 17 7.99 0.88 -9.48
CA MET A 17 7.58 1.14 -8.10
C MET A 17 7.08 -0.14 -7.44
N THR A 18 7.52 -0.36 -6.20
CA THR A 18 7.15 -1.50 -5.36
C THR A 18 6.58 -1.01 -4.04
N LEU A 19 5.41 -1.51 -3.65
CA LEU A 19 4.83 -1.34 -2.32
C LEU A 19 5.24 -2.51 -1.45
N LYS A 20 5.75 -2.21 -0.24
CA LYS A 20 6.10 -3.21 0.76
C LYS A 20 5.38 -2.94 2.06
N TRP A 21 4.77 -3.96 2.63
CA TRP A 21 4.24 -3.94 3.99
C TRP A 21 4.88 -5.06 4.81
N THR A 22 5.47 -4.71 5.94
CA THR A 22 6.19 -5.66 6.79
C THR A 22 5.65 -5.60 8.23
N PRO A 23 5.21 -6.72 8.83
CA PRO A 23 4.85 -6.78 10.25
C PRO A 23 5.96 -6.23 11.15
N ASN A 24 5.57 -5.52 12.21
CA ASN A 24 6.54 -4.93 13.15
C ASN A 24 7.45 -5.98 13.81
N GLN A 25 6.95 -7.20 14.01
CA GLN A 25 7.69 -8.30 14.63
C GLN A 25 8.94 -8.70 13.84
N LEU A 26 8.90 -8.52 12.51
CA LEU A 26 10.05 -8.78 11.63
C LEU A 26 11.06 -7.63 11.56
N MET A 27 10.71 -6.47 12.14
CA MET A 27 11.53 -5.24 12.07
C MET A 27 12.14 -4.87 13.42
N ASN A 28 11.44 -5.17 14.52
CA ASN A 28 11.83 -4.75 15.87
C ASN A 28 12.79 -5.73 16.57
N GLY A 29 13.19 -6.81 15.90
CA GLY A 29 14.05 -7.87 16.47
C GLY A 29 13.39 -8.68 17.59
N SER A 30 12.06 -8.68 17.68
CA SER A 30 11.33 -9.44 18.71
C SER A 30 11.25 -10.95 18.42
N VAL A 31 11.51 -11.35 17.18
CA VAL A 31 11.67 -12.76 16.80
C VAL A 31 13.14 -13.10 16.99
N GLY A 32 13.45 -14.07 17.85
CA GLY A 32 14.84 -14.49 18.08
C GLY A 32 15.50 -15.00 16.81
N ASP A 33 16.83 -14.85 16.71
CA ASP A 33 17.59 -15.09 15.48
C ASP A 33 17.36 -16.47 14.84
N LEU A 34 17.16 -17.53 15.66
CA LEU A 34 16.93 -18.89 15.18
C LEU A 34 15.54 -19.11 14.56
N ASP A 35 14.56 -18.29 14.95
CA ASP A 35 13.16 -18.39 14.47
C ASP A 35 12.82 -17.34 13.42
N TYR A 36 13.75 -16.41 13.12
CA TYR A 36 13.50 -15.29 12.22
C TYR A 36 13.16 -15.74 10.80
N GLU A 37 13.96 -16.63 10.22
CA GLU A 37 13.77 -17.10 8.83
C GLU A 37 12.50 -17.97 8.65
N HIS A 38 12.02 -18.59 9.72
CA HIS A 38 10.84 -19.45 9.73
C HIS A 38 9.63 -18.83 10.43
N SER A 39 9.69 -17.52 10.68
CA SER A 39 8.62 -16.82 11.38
C SER A 39 7.33 -16.83 10.58
N VAL A 40 6.22 -17.21 11.21
CA VAL A 40 4.86 -17.11 10.65
C VAL A 40 4.50 -15.69 10.21
N TYR A 41 5.23 -14.67 10.68
CA TYR A 41 5.00 -13.30 10.27
C TYR A 41 5.39 -13.04 8.80
N TRP A 42 6.28 -13.85 8.22
CA TRP A 42 6.64 -13.74 6.80
C TRP A 42 5.46 -14.05 5.87
N ASP A 43 4.52 -14.89 6.30
CA ASP A 43 3.31 -15.21 5.53
C ASP A 43 2.38 -13.99 5.36
N TYR A 44 2.53 -12.96 6.20
CA TYR A 44 1.76 -11.71 6.10
C TYR A 44 2.51 -10.59 5.38
N ALA A 45 3.83 -10.71 5.18
CA ALA A 45 4.61 -9.67 4.54
C ALA A 45 4.21 -9.53 3.06
N MET A 46 4.02 -8.30 2.60
CA MET A 46 3.62 -8.02 1.21
C MET A 46 4.74 -7.30 0.47
N THR A 47 5.00 -7.70 -0.77
CA THR A 47 5.85 -7.00 -1.74
C THR A 47 5.15 -7.05 -3.08
N ILE A 48 4.76 -5.90 -3.61
CA ILE A 48 3.84 -5.79 -4.75
C ILE A 48 4.39 -4.77 -5.73
N ARG A 49 4.55 -5.15 -7.00
CA ARG A 49 4.87 -4.17 -8.05
C ARG A 49 3.61 -3.39 -8.41
N LEU A 50 3.68 -2.07 -8.45
CA LEU A 50 2.49 -1.23 -8.68
C LEU A 50 1.90 -1.43 -10.07
N GLU A 51 2.67 -1.90 -11.05
CA GLU A 51 2.17 -2.30 -12.38
C GLU A 51 1.13 -3.42 -12.31
N GLU A 52 1.13 -4.24 -11.25
CA GLU A 52 0.15 -5.30 -11.04
C GLU A 52 -1.18 -4.76 -10.51
N ILE A 53 -1.22 -3.49 -10.06
CA ILE A 53 -2.37 -2.87 -9.40
C ILE A 53 -3.11 -1.96 -10.37
N VAL A 54 -4.40 -2.25 -10.57
CA VAL A 54 -5.26 -1.52 -11.51
C VAL A 54 -6.13 -0.46 -10.85
N TYR A 55 -6.49 -0.64 -9.58
CA TYR A 55 -7.22 0.36 -8.82
C TYR A 55 -6.97 0.28 -7.31
N LEU A 56 -7.03 1.45 -6.68
CA LEU A 56 -7.01 1.64 -5.23
C LEU A 56 -8.43 1.96 -4.76
N HIS A 57 -8.98 1.13 -3.90
CA HIS A 57 -10.26 1.40 -3.25
C HIS A 57 -9.99 2.01 -1.87
N CYS A 58 -10.30 3.30 -1.74
CA CYS A 58 -10.02 4.11 -0.56
C CYS A 58 -11.30 4.42 0.22
N HIS A 59 -11.23 4.33 1.54
CA HIS A 59 -12.23 4.88 2.45
C HIS A 59 -11.54 5.75 3.50
N GLN A 60 -12.04 6.96 3.71
CA GLN A 60 -11.62 7.81 4.82
C GLN A 60 -12.81 7.98 5.76
N GLN A 61 -12.63 7.62 7.03
CA GLN A 61 -13.59 7.92 8.08
C GLN A 61 -12.99 8.97 9.02
N VAL A 62 -13.84 9.86 9.54
CA VAL A 62 -13.41 10.99 10.39
C VAL A 62 -12.72 10.48 11.66
N ASP A 63 -13.22 9.39 12.25
CA ASP A 63 -12.80 8.95 13.59
C ASP A 63 -11.94 7.68 13.62
N THR A 64 -11.68 7.02 12.49
CA THR A 64 -10.95 5.73 12.47
C THR A 64 -9.75 5.70 11.55
N GLY A 65 -9.47 6.81 10.85
CA GLY A 65 -8.40 6.86 9.85
C GLY A 65 -8.86 6.41 8.46
N GLY A 66 -7.88 6.25 7.57
CA GLY A 66 -8.09 5.84 6.19
C GLY A 66 -7.81 4.37 5.97
N THR A 67 -8.47 3.76 5.00
CA THR A 67 -8.18 2.41 4.53
C THR A 67 -7.99 2.41 3.03
N VAL A 68 -7.01 1.64 2.54
CA VAL A 68 -6.84 1.37 1.11
C VAL A 68 -6.86 -0.14 0.87
N VAL A 69 -7.59 -0.55 -0.16
CA VAL A 69 -7.56 -1.90 -0.73
C VAL A 69 -6.92 -1.79 -2.09
N LEU A 70 -5.87 -2.58 -2.33
CA LEU A 70 -5.22 -2.68 -3.63
C LEU A 70 -5.88 -3.81 -4.40
N VAL A 71 -6.28 -3.54 -5.62
CA VAL A 71 -6.87 -4.57 -6.49
C VAL A 71 -6.00 -4.78 -7.70
N SER A 72 -5.63 -6.04 -7.87
CA SER A 72 -4.65 -6.45 -8.86
C SER A 72 -5.32 -6.74 -10.20
N GLN A 73 -4.55 -6.77 -11.28
CA GLN A 73 -5.04 -7.00 -12.65
C GLN A 73 -5.79 -8.32 -12.81
N ASP A 74 -5.45 -9.34 -12.01
CA ASP A 74 -6.12 -10.65 -11.96
C ASP A 74 -7.46 -10.63 -11.18
N GLY A 75 -7.86 -9.47 -10.65
CA GLY A 75 -9.08 -9.28 -9.85
C GLY A 75 -8.93 -9.62 -8.37
N ILE A 76 -7.75 -10.07 -7.91
CA ILE A 76 -7.50 -10.34 -6.48
C ILE A 76 -7.47 -9.03 -5.70
N GLN A 77 -8.36 -8.94 -4.72
CA GLN A 77 -8.38 -7.88 -3.73
C GLN A 77 -7.46 -8.25 -2.56
N ARG A 78 -6.45 -7.43 -2.32
CA ARG A 78 -5.51 -7.65 -1.21
C ARG A 78 -6.14 -7.23 0.12
N PRO A 79 -5.68 -7.79 1.26
CA PRO A 79 -6.18 -7.36 2.57
C PRO A 79 -6.08 -5.83 2.76
N PRO A 80 -7.08 -5.19 3.39
CA PRO A 80 -7.11 -3.74 3.54
C PRO A 80 -5.97 -3.24 4.44
N LEU A 81 -5.21 -2.27 3.94
CA LEU A 81 -4.24 -1.52 4.73
C LEU A 81 -4.96 -0.41 5.47
N ARG A 82 -4.85 -0.42 6.81
CA ARG A 82 -5.46 0.58 7.69
C ARG A 82 -4.42 1.57 8.16
N PHE A 83 -4.62 2.83 7.84
CA PHE A 83 -3.79 3.92 8.32
C PHE A 83 -4.26 4.41 9.69
N PRO A 84 -3.33 4.90 10.54
CA PRO A 84 -3.69 5.62 11.75
C PRO A 84 -4.58 6.82 11.46
N ARG A 85 -5.25 7.33 12.50
CA ARG A 85 -6.02 8.59 12.43
C ARG A 85 -5.13 9.73 11.93
N GLY A 86 -5.72 10.63 11.14
CA GLY A 86 -5.03 11.78 10.55
C GLY A 86 -4.98 11.73 9.02
N GLY A 87 -4.05 12.49 8.44
CA GLY A 87 -3.89 12.66 6.99
C GLY A 87 -3.03 11.60 6.29
N HIS A 88 -2.72 10.48 6.96
CA HIS A 88 -1.75 9.50 6.47
C HIS A 88 -2.14 8.82 5.16
N LEU A 89 -3.44 8.52 4.96
CA LEU A 89 -3.90 7.95 3.69
C LEU A 89 -3.69 8.94 2.55
N LEU A 90 -4.05 10.21 2.74
CA LEU A 90 -3.85 11.23 1.71
C LEU A 90 -2.36 11.45 1.43
N GLN A 91 -1.52 11.51 2.47
CA GLN A 91 -0.07 11.61 2.32
C GLN A 91 0.50 10.43 1.53
N PHE A 92 0.05 9.21 1.82
CA PHE A 92 0.44 8.02 1.07
C PHE A 92 0.04 8.13 -0.40
N LEU A 93 -1.21 8.50 -0.70
CA LEU A 93 -1.69 8.65 -2.07
C LEU A 93 -0.91 9.73 -2.82
N SER A 94 -0.58 10.86 -2.17
CA SER A 94 0.24 11.91 -2.78
C SER A 94 1.67 11.45 -3.07
N CYS A 95 2.29 10.68 -2.17
CA CYS A 95 3.60 10.09 -2.45
C CYS A 95 3.54 9.09 -3.60
N LEU A 96 2.49 8.27 -3.66
CA LEU A 96 2.27 7.31 -4.73
C LEU A 96 2.08 8.01 -6.08
N GLU A 97 1.19 9.01 -6.16
CA GLU A 97 0.97 9.79 -7.39
C GLU A 97 2.26 10.43 -7.91
N ASN A 98 3.05 11.04 -7.03
CA ASN A 98 4.32 11.66 -7.41
C ASN A 98 5.35 10.66 -7.94
N GLY A 99 5.42 9.46 -7.36
CA GLY A 99 6.39 8.46 -7.81
C GLY A 99 5.94 7.67 -9.03
N LEU A 100 4.66 7.70 -9.39
CA LEU A 100 4.18 7.14 -10.66
C LEU A 100 4.66 7.99 -11.86
N LEU A 101 4.85 9.29 -11.65
CA LEU A 101 5.33 10.19 -12.70
C LEU A 101 6.77 9.85 -13.15
N PRO A 102 7.10 10.08 -14.43
CA PRO A 102 6.23 10.58 -15.50
C PRO A 102 5.47 9.46 -16.26
N HIS A 103 5.60 8.20 -15.85
CA HIS A 103 5.16 7.04 -16.63
C HIS A 103 3.80 6.47 -16.21
N GLY A 104 3.17 7.08 -15.22
CA GLY A 104 1.85 6.74 -14.77
C GLY A 104 1.27 7.82 -13.87
N GLN A 105 -0.01 7.69 -13.56
CA GLN A 105 -0.73 8.61 -12.71
C GLN A 105 -1.95 7.94 -12.08
N LEU A 106 -2.47 8.57 -11.03
CA LEU A 106 -3.81 8.27 -10.53
C LEU A 106 -4.85 8.90 -11.46
N ASP A 107 -5.92 8.16 -11.74
CA ASP A 107 -7.05 8.64 -12.52
C ASP A 107 -8.36 8.49 -11.72
N PRO A 108 -9.04 9.58 -11.32
CA PRO A 108 -8.66 10.95 -11.61
C PRO A 108 -7.51 11.42 -10.67
N PRO A 109 -6.74 12.45 -11.06
CA PRO A 109 -5.66 12.98 -10.22
C PRO A 109 -6.17 13.46 -8.85
N LEU A 110 -5.36 13.37 -7.80
CA LEU A 110 -5.80 13.66 -6.42
C LEU A 110 -6.37 15.07 -6.23
N TRP A 111 -5.81 16.06 -6.93
CA TRP A 111 -6.28 17.45 -6.87
C TRP A 111 -7.70 17.64 -7.42
N SER A 112 -8.20 16.69 -8.24
CA SER A 112 -9.51 16.79 -8.92
C SER A 112 -10.70 16.34 -8.07
N GLN A 113 -10.47 15.91 -6.82
CA GLN A 113 -11.47 15.59 -5.79
C GLN A 113 -12.69 14.75 -6.25
N ARG A 114 -12.46 13.59 -6.87
CA ARG A 114 -13.51 12.56 -6.99
C ARG A 114 -12.96 11.15 -6.79
N GLY A 115 -13.58 10.39 -5.89
CA GLY A 115 -13.57 8.93 -5.95
C GLY A 115 -13.30 8.21 -4.63
N LYS A 116 -14.11 7.18 -4.35
CA LYS A 116 -13.79 6.09 -3.39
C LYS A 116 -12.92 5.01 -4.05
N VAL A 117 -12.82 5.03 -5.37
CA VAL A 117 -12.04 4.10 -6.20
C VAL A 117 -11.19 4.95 -7.13
N ILE A 118 -9.88 4.71 -7.13
CA ILE A 118 -8.87 5.48 -7.86
C ILE A 118 -8.10 4.49 -8.76
N PRO A 119 -8.47 4.37 -10.04
CA PRO A 119 -7.65 3.71 -11.05
C PRO A 119 -6.20 4.19 -11.07
N ILE A 120 -5.28 3.27 -11.40
CA ILE A 120 -3.88 3.58 -11.73
C ILE A 120 -3.71 3.39 -13.25
N SER A 121 -3.25 4.43 -13.93
CA SER A 121 -2.93 4.39 -15.35
C SER A 121 -1.43 4.42 -15.55
N PHE A 122 -0.92 3.56 -16.44
CA PHE A 122 0.47 3.56 -16.89
C PHE A 122 0.51 3.85 -18.38
N ASP A 123 1.49 4.64 -18.81
CA ASP A 123 1.76 4.91 -20.21
C ASP A 123 2.52 3.70 -20.79
N TYR A 124 1.87 2.95 -21.69
CA TYR A 124 2.47 1.81 -22.42
C TYR A 124 3.13 2.27 -23.72
#